data_AF-A0AA43A410-F1
#
_entry.id   AF-A0AA43A410-F1
#
_cell.length_a   1.000
_cell.length_b   1.000
_cell.length_c   1.000
_cell.angle_alpha   90.00
_cell.angle_beta   90.00
_cell.angle_gamma   90.00
#
_symmetry.space_group_name_H-M   'P 1'
#
loop_
_entity.id
_entity.type
_entity.pdbx_description
1 polymer ?
#
loop_
_entity_poly.entity_id
_entity_poly.type
_entity_poly.pdbx_seq_one_letter_code
_entity_poly.pdbx_strand_id
1 'polypeptide(L)'
;MKRHNGILRLTCALFLLFPGPLLALKSDRQQALEVNADATDGTLGDGTATLQGNVEIRQGTLLIRADIATVEKVDGKVRRFELNGTPVHLEQEIEEQGLVTAE
;
A
#
# COMPACT_ATOMS: atom_id res chain seq x y z
N MET A 1 -29.34 17.38 -68.51
CA MET A 1 -29.33 18.16 -67.25
C MET A 1 -29.85 17.27 -66.12
N LYS A 2 -29.24 17.39 -64.92
CA LYS A 2 -29.45 16.62 -63.66
C LYS A 2 -28.64 15.32 -63.49
N ARG A 3 -27.42 15.47 -62.96
CA ARG A 3 -26.67 14.40 -62.28
C ARG A 3 -27.14 14.38 -60.81
N HIS A 4 -27.53 13.21 -60.32
CA HIS A 4 -28.12 13.04 -59.00
C HIS A 4 -27.04 12.98 -57.91
N ASN A 5 -27.14 13.96 -57.01
CA ASN A 5 -26.77 14.07 -55.61
C ASN A 5 -25.84 13.01 -55.00
N GLY A 6 -24.71 13.50 -54.48
CA GLY A 6 -23.83 12.77 -53.58
C GLY A 6 -24.54 12.44 -52.26
N ILE A 7 -24.53 11.15 -51.91
CA ILE A 7 -24.91 10.68 -50.58
C ILE A 7 -23.61 10.66 -49.76
N LEU A 8 -23.42 11.72 -48.98
CA LEU A 8 -22.37 11.87 -47.99
C LEU A 8 -22.55 10.76 -46.94
N ARG A 9 -21.61 9.81 -46.92
CA ARG A 9 -21.57 8.72 -45.93
C ARG A 9 -21.27 9.32 -44.55
N LEU A 10 -22.28 9.44 -43.71
CA LEU A 10 -22.10 9.84 -42.31
C LEU A 10 -21.68 8.59 -41.51
N THR A 11 -20.39 8.28 -41.53
CA THR A 11 -19.81 7.25 -40.66
C THR A 11 -19.65 7.84 -39.26
N CYS A 12 -20.65 7.63 -38.39
CA CYS A 12 -20.52 7.91 -36.96
C CYS A 12 -19.47 6.96 -36.36
N ALA A 13 -18.23 7.44 -36.27
CA ALA A 13 -17.19 6.79 -35.47
C ALA A 13 -17.51 7.02 -33.99
N LEU A 14 -18.16 6.04 -33.38
CA LEU A 14 -18.35 5.95 -31.93
C LEU A 14 -16.98 5.63 -31.30
N PHE A 15 -16.26 6.67 -30.88
CA PHE A 15 -15.09 6.51 -30.02
C PHE A 15 -15.55 5.95 -28.66
N LEU A 16 -15.43 4.63 -28.52
CA LEU A 16 -15.47 3.96 -27.22
C LEU A 16 -14.24 4.45 -26.42
N LEU A 17 -14.45 5.46 -25.58
CA LEU A 17 -13.53 5.71 -24.47
C LEU A 17 -13.62 4.48 -23.56
N PHE A 18 -12.64 3.58 -23.68
CA PHE A 18 -12.35 2.60 -22.65
C PHE A 18 -11.73 3.36 -21.47
N PRO A 19 -12.39 3.44 -20.30
CA PRO A 19 -11.67 3.77 -19.08
C PRO A 19 -10.73 2.59 -18.80
N GLY A 20 -9.46 2.73 -19.14
CA GLY A 20 -8.43 1.79 -18.69
C GLY A 20 -8.45 1.74 -17.17
N PRO A 21 -8.19 0.57 -16.55
CA PRO A 21 -8.13 0.50 -15.10
C PRO A 21 -7.03 1.45 -14.63
N LEU A 22 -7.44 2.48 -13.88
CA LEU A 22 -6.53 3.26 -13.04
C LEU A 22 -5.97 2.26 -12.03
N LEU A 23 -4.78 1.73 -12.31
CA LEU A 23 -3.99 0.99 -11.35
C LEU A 23 -3.45 2.00 -10.34
N ALA A 24 -4.29 2.42 -9.40
CA ALA A 24 -3.85 3.18 -8.25
C ALA A 24 -2.90 2.29 -7.44
N LEU A 25 -1.65 2.71 -7.27
CA LEU A 25 -0.62 1.88 -6.67
C LEU A 25 -0.87 1.77 -5.16
N LYS A 26 -1.52 0.66 -4.76
CA LYS A 26 -1.52 0.13 -3.38
C LYS A 26 -0.37 -0.88 -3.18
N SER A 27 0.74 -0.77 -3.94
CA SER A 27 1.73 -1.86 -4.08
C SER A 27 2.42 -2.24 -2.78
N ASP A 28 2.67 -1.29 -1.88
CA ASP A 28 3.37 -1.55 -0.62
C ASP A 28 2.70 -2.65 0.17
N ARG A 29 1.37 -2.59 0.33
CA ARG A 29 0.60 -3.64 1.04
C ARG A 29 0.61 -5.00 0.33
N GLN A 30 0.97 -5.05 -0.94
CA GLN A 30 1.13 -6.28 -1.72
C GLN A 30 2.56 -6.83 -1.63
N GLN A 31 3.53 -6.02 -1.17
CA GLN A 31 4.89 -6.48 -0.92
C GLN A 31 4.95 -7.33 0.35
N ALA A 32 6.03 -8.12 0.47
CA ALA A 32 6.31 -8.86 1.70
C ALA A 32 6.50 -7.90 2.88
N LEU A 33 5.93 -8.26 4.02
CA LEU A 33 6.13 -7.55 5.28
C LEU A 33 7.36 -8.14 5.98
N GLU A 34 8.37 -7.30 6.16
CA GLU A 34 9.58 -7.64 6.91
C GLU A 34 9.55 -6.93 8.26
N VAL A 35 9.92 -7.66 9.31
CA VAL A 35 9.90 -7.15 10.68
C VAL A 35 11.16 -7.62 11.40
N ASN A 36 11.95 -6.67 11.88
CA ASN A 36 13.18 -6.90 12.64
C ASN A 36 13.06 -6.25 14.02
N ALA A 37 13.65 -6.89 15.04
CA ALA A 37 13.77 -6.38 16.40
C ALA A 37 14.87 -7.15 17.14
N ASP A 38 15.37 -6.60 18.23
CA ASP A 38 16.39 -7.26 19.06
C ASP A 38 15.82 -8.46 19.82
N ALA A 39 14.56 -8.36 20.26
CA ALA A 39 13.87 -9.40 21.01
C ALA A 39 12.40 -9.54 20.60
N THR A 40 11.86 -10.74 20.81
CA THR A 40 10.44 -11.06 20.65
C THR A 40 9.96 -11.80 21.89
N ASP A 41 8.84 -11.33 22.46
CA ASP A 41 8.12 -12.00 23.54
C ASP A 41 6.71 -12.38 23.07
N GLY A 42 6.23 -13.57 23.45
CA GLY A 42 4.94 -14.13 23.03
C GLY A 42 5.02 -15.17 21.90
N THR A 43 3.87 -15.48 21.31
CA THR A 43 3.73 -16.56 20.31
C THR A 43 3.82 -16.03 18.88
N LEU A 44 4.63 -16.67 18.03
CA LEU A 44 4.78 -16.31 16.62
C LEU A 44 3.56 -16.65 15.74
N GLY A 45 2.65 -17.48 16.26
CA GLY A 45 1.37 -17.85 15.64
C GLY A 45 0.27 -16.80 15.84
N ASP A 46 -0.97 -17.25 15.91
CA ASP A 46 -2.09 -16.36 16.27
C ASP A 46 -2.00 -15.92 17.73
N GLY A 47 -2.55 -14.74 18.02
CA GLY A 47 -2.44 -14.07 19.30
C GLY A 47 -1.57 -12.81 19.22
N THR A 48 -1.01 -12.42 20.36
CA THR A 48 -0.23 -11.19 20.49
C THR A 48 1.24 -11.52 20.73
N ALA A 49 2.13 -10.83 20.02
CA ALA A 49 3.56 -10.85 20.27
C ALA A 49 4.08 -9.41 20.44
N THR A 50 5.08 -9.23 21.29
CA THR A 50 5.72 -7.95 21.54
C THR A 50 7.16 -8.00 21.06
N LEU A 51 7.49 -7.10 20.15
CA LEU A 51 8.83 -6.91 19.59
C LEU A 51 9.48 -5.74 20.31
N GLN A 52 10.72 -5.89 20.73
CA GLN A 52 11.40 -4.94 21.61
C GLN A 52 12.81 -4.67 21.12
N GLY A 53 13.20 -3.39 21.14
CA GLY A 53 14.54 -2.92 20.78
C GLY A 53 14.72 -2.83 19.26
N ASN A 54 15.12 -1.64 18.79
CA ASN A 54 15.45 -1.35 17.39
C ASN A 54 14.42 -1.92 16.40
N VAL A 55 13.13 -1.77 16.69
CA VAL A 55 12.08 -2.37 15.86
C VAL A 55 12.05 -1.66 14.52
N GLU A 56 12.17 -2.42 13.43
CA GLU A 56 12.08 -1.93 12.06
C GLU A 56 11.07 -2.76 11.27
N ILE A 57 10.03 -2.11 10.73
CA ILE A 57 9.01 -2.73 9.89
C ILE A 57 9.14 -2.16 8.47
N ARG A 58 9.23 -3.03 7.47
CA ARG A 58 9.33 -2.66 6.05
C ARG A 58 8.26 -3.33 5.22
N GLN A 59 7.64 -2.56 4.32
CA GLN A 59 6.73 -3.11 3.32
C GLN A 59 6.72 -2.23 2.05
N GLY A 60 7.43 -2.64 1.01
CA GLY A 60 7.63 -1.77 -0.16
C GLY A 60 8.37 -0.49 0.23
N THR A 61 7.74 0.67 0.02
CA THR A 61 8.31 1.97 0.44
C THR A 61 8.03 2.34 1.90
N LEU A 62 7.10 1.65 2.57
CA LEU A 62 6.81 1.86 3.98
C LEU A 62 7.99 1.42 4.85
N LEU A 63 8.40 2.30 5.75
CA LEU A 63 9.40 2.07 6.77
C LEU A 63 8.92 2.66 8.10
N ILE A 64 8.88 1.83 9.15
CA ILE A 64 8.53 2.27 10.50
C ILE A 64 9.65 1.88 11.45
N ARG A 65 10.05 2.80 12.33
CA ARG A 65 10.99 2.56 13.42
C ARG A 65 10.38 2.91 14.78
N ALA A 66 10.56 2.02 15.74
CA ALA A 66 10.02 2.17 17.09
C ALA A 66 10.90 1.46 18.12
N ASP A 67 10.69 1.77 19.40
CA ASP A 67 11.33 1.04 20.50
C ASP A 67 10.61 -0.29 20.76
N ILE A 68 9.28 -0.30 20.64
CA ILE A 68 8.41 -1.45 20.90
C ILE A 68 7.32 -1.54 19.83
N ALA A 69 7.03 -2.75 19.36
CA ALA A 69 5.84 -3.03 18.55
C ALA A 69 5.07 -4.22 19.10
N THR A 70 3.78 -4.02 19.38
CA THR A 70 2.86 -5.10 19.70
C THR A 70 2.11 -5.50 18.43
N VAL A 71 2.23 -6.76 18.02
CA VAL A 71 1.55 -7.32 16.84
C VAL A 71 0.45 -8.27 17.26
N GLU A 72 -0.75 -8.05 16.72
CA GLU A 72 -1.90 -8.95 16.87
C GLU A 72 -2.12 -9.72 15.57
N LYS A 73 -2.18 -11.06 15.65
CA LYS A 73 -2.48 -11.95 14.53
C LYS A 73 -3.72 -12.80 14.78
N VAL A 74 -4.53 -12.93 13.74
CA VAL A 74 -5.72 -13.80 13.71
C VAL A 74 -5.76 -14.50 12.35
N ASP A 75 -5.98 -15.82 12.34
CA ASP A 75 -6.01 -16.67 11.14
C ASP A 75 -4.72 -16.56 10.31
N GLY A 76 -3.57 -16.49 10.97
CA GLY A 76 -2.25 -16.34 10.37
C GLY A 76 -1.97 -14.98 9.75
N LYS A 77 -2.87 -14.01 9.93
CA LYS A 77 -2.77 -12.67 9.32
C LYS A 77 -2.60 -11.61 10.40
N VAL A 78 -1.72 -10.65 10.13
CA VAL A 78 -1.58 -9.47 10.98
C VAL A 78 -2.87 -8.64 10.93
N ARG A 79 -3.44 -8.36 12.10
CA ARG A 79 -4.61 -7.50 12.27
C ARG A 79 -4.24 -6.10 12.70
N ARG A 80 -3.26 -5.96 13.59
CA ARG A 80 -2.88 -4.68 14.16
C ARG A 80 -1.41 -4.65 14.56
N PHE A 81 -0.81 -3.49 14.37
CA PHE A 81 0.42 -3.08 15.06
C PHE A 81 0.08 -1.93 16.00
N GLU A 82 0.57 -1.99 17.23
CA GLU A 82 0.68 -0.85 18.12
C GLU A 82 2.17 -0.53 18.30
N LEU A 83 2.56 0.69 17.98
CA LEU A 83 3.95 1.12 17.93
C LEU A 83 4.17 2.14 19.04
N ASN A 84 5.22 1.94 19.83
CA ASN A 84 5.59 2.86 20.89
C ASN A 84 7.09 3.17 20.80
N GLY A 85 7.43 4.44 20.97
CA GLY A 85 8.81 4.92 20.92
C GLY A 85 8.86 6.40 21.25
N THR A 86 10.07 6.91 21.42
CA THR A 86 10.30 8.33 21.73
C THR A 86 11.26 8.96 20.71
N PRO A 87 10.85 9.19 19.45
CA PRO A 87 9.50 9.04 18.87
C PRO A 87 9.33 7.73 18.07
N VAL A 88 8.16 7.56 17.42
CA VAL A 88 7.95 6.50 16.42
C VAL A 88 8.10 7.13 15.04
N HIS A 89 9.11 6.74 14.28
CA HIS A 89 9.32 7.29 12.94
C HIS A 89 8.57 6.46 11.89
N LEU A 90 7.87 7.13 10.98
CA LEU A 90 7.25 6.52 9.81
C LEU A 90 7.70 7.25 8.55
N GLU A 91 8.06 6.50 7.51
CA GLU A 91 8.36 7.00 6.17
C GLU A 91 7.59 6.18 5.14
N GLN A 92 7.00 6.82 4.14
CA GLN A 92 6.33 6.13 3.04
C GLN A 92 6.30 7.00 1.78
N GLU A 93 6.45 6.40 0.60
CA GLU A 93 6.17 7.08 -0.65
C GLU A 93 4.67 6.98 -0.97
N ILE A 94 4.05 8.12 -1.29
CA ILE A 94 2.66 8.21 -1.71
C ILE A 94 2.64 8.78 -3.11
N GLU A 95 2.01 8.06 -4.04
CA GLU A 95 2.02 8.31 -5.50
C GLU A 95 1.81 9.78 -5.91
N GLU A 96 1.00 10.54 -5.15
CA GLU A 96 0.69 11.95 -5.42
C GLU A 96 1.40 12.94 -4.49
N GLN A 97 1.99 12.48 -3.37
CA GLN A 97 2.54 13.34 -2.32
C GLN A 97 4.06 13.19 -2.17
N GLY A 98 4.66 12.20 -2.85
CA GLY A 98 6.07 11.85 -2.70
C GLY A 98 6.35 11.21 -1.34
N LEU A 99 7.58 11.36 -0.86
CA LEU A 99 7.97 10.86 0.45
C LEU A 99 7.27 11.64 1.56
N VAL A 100 6.51 10.93 2.38
CA VAL A 100 5.86 11.43 3.59
C VAL A 100 6.56 10.85 4.82
N THR A 101 6.80 11.70 5.81
CA THR A 101 7.39 11.31 7.10
C THR A 101 6.51 11.76 8.27
N ALA A 102 6.52 10.99 9.36
CA ALA A 102 5.78 11.30 10.59
C ALA A 102 6.53 10.80 11.83
N GLU A 103 6.28 11.44 12.99
CA GLU A 103 6.86 11.17 14.31
C GLU A 103 5.81 11.19 15.44
#